data_AF-E5KY56-F1
#
_entry.id   AF-E5KY56-F1
#
_cell.length_a   1.000
_cell.length_b   1.000
_cell.length_c   1.000
_cell.angle_alpha   90.00
_cell.angle_beta   90.00
_cell.angle_gamma   90.00
#
_symmetry.space_group_name_H-M   'P 1'
#
loop_
_entity.id
_entity.type
_entity.pdbx_description
1 polymer ?
#
loop_
_entity_poly.entity_id
_entity_poly.type
_entity_poly.pdbx_seq_one_letter_code
_entity_poly.pdbx_strand_id
1 'polypeptide(L)'
;QANPLAELTHKRRLSALGPGGLTRERAQMEVRDVHYSHYGRMCPIETPEGPNIGLINSLSSYARVNEFGFIETPYRKVDIETNTITDQIDYLTADEEDSYVVAQANSRLDENGRFIDDEIVCRFRGNNTTMAKEKMDYMDVSPKQVVSAAT
;
A
#
# COMPACT_ATOMS: atom_id res chain seq x y z
N GLN A 1 -5.29 0.81 -29.01
CA GLN A 1 -4.47 1.46 -27.96
C GLN A 1 -4.37 2.94 -28.31
N ALA A 2 -4.70 3.85 -27.38
CA ALA A 2 -4.75 5.29 -27.64
C ALA A 2 -3.44 6.02 -27.28
N ASN A 3 -2.75 5.60 -26.22
CA ASN A 3 -1.43 6.11 -25.82
C ASN A 3 -0.69 5.07 -24.94
N PRO A 4 0.63 5.25 -24.69
CA PRO A 4 1.42 4.31 -23.88
C PRO A 4 0.94 4.16 -22.43
N LEU A 5 0.40 5.23 -21.84
CA LEU A 5 -0.12 5.20 -20.47
C LEU A 5 -1.34 4.28 -20.36
N ALA A 6 -2.27 4.36 -21.31
CA ALA A 6 -3.46 3.52 -21.37
C ALA A 6 -3.09 2.04 -21.52
N GLU A 7 -2.02 1.73 -22.26
CA GLU A 7 -1.50 0.36 -22.35
C GLU A 7 -0.94 -0.11 -21.01
N LEU A 8 -0.14 0.71 -20.33
CA LEU A 8 0.42 0.38 -19.02
C LEU A 8 -0.67 0.16 -17.97
N THR A 9 -1.62 1.09 -17.87
CA THR A 9 -2.79 0.99 -16.97
C THR A 9 -3.58 -0.29 -17.25
N HIS A 10 -3.83 -0.62 -18.52
CA HIS A 10 -4.59 -1.82 -18.86
C HIS A 10 -3.85 -3.10 -18.44
N LYS A 11 -2.53 -3.18 -18.61
CA LYS A 11 -1.73 -4.33 -18.21
C LYS A 11 -1.58 -4.48 -16.68
N ARG A 12 -1.75 -3.39 -15.92
CA ARG A 12 -1.66 -3.37 -14.45
C ARG A 12 -3.02 -3.38 -13.74
N ARG A 13 -4.10 -3.65 -14.48
CA ARG A 13 -5.47 -3.67 -13.98
C ARG A 13 -5.80 -4.99 -13.30
N LEU A 14 -6.49 -4.90 -12.16
CA LEU A 14 -7.07 -6.01 -11.42
C LEU A 14 -8.59 -5.97 -11.60
N SER A 15 -9.20 -7.12 -11.88
CA SER A 15 -10.64 -7.27 -12.05
C SER A 15 -11.17 -8.34 -11.10
N ALA A 16 -12.14 -7.97 -10.26
CA ALA A 16 -12.90 -8.92 -9.45
C ALA A 16 -14.02 -9.62 -10.25
N LEU A 17 -14.26 -9.19 -11.50
CA LEU A 17 -15.25 -9.75 -12.40
C LEU A 17 -14.64 -10.86 -13.26
N GLY A 18 -15.36 -11.96 -13.44
CA GLY A 18 -14.96 -13.07 -14.31
C GLY A 18 -15.49 -14.43 -13.85
N PRO A 19 -15.17 -15.52 -14.56
CA PRO A 19 -15.49 -16.88 -14.12
C PRO A 19 -14.89 -17.15 -12.73
N GLY A 20 -15.73 -17.55 -11.77
CA GLY A 20 -15.32 -17.75 -10.37
C GLY A 20 -15.19 -16.46 -9.54
N GLY A 21 -15.36 -15.29 -10.17
CA GLY A 21 -15.38 -13.99 -9.50
C GLY A 21 -16.81 -13.49 -9.23
N LEU A 22 -16.92 -12.17 -8.99
CA LEU A 22 -18.19 -11.51 -8.74
C LEU A 22 -18.93 -11.18 -10.03
N THR A 23 -20.25 -11.11 -9.93
CA THR A 23 -21.09 -10.47 -10.95
C THR A 23 -21.47 -9.07 -10.47
N ARG A 24 -21.73 -8.15 -11.41
CA ARG A 24 -22.10 -6.75 -11.09
C ARG A 24 -23.31 -6.65 -10.16
N GLU A 25 -24.27 -7.54 -10.34
CA GLU A 25 -25.54 -7.59 -9.59
C GLU A 25 -25.37 -8.16 -8.17
N ARG A 26 -24.34 -8.99 -7.94
CA ARG A 26 -24.05 -9.61 -6.64
C ARG A 26 -23.02 -8.84 -5.84
N ALA A 27 -22.33 -7.88 -6.44
CA ALA A 27 -21.31 -7.07 -5.80
C ALA A 27 -21.93 -6.02 -4.87
N GLN A 28 -21.99 -6.38 -3.58
CA GLN A 28 -22.42 -5.49 -2.49
C GLN A 28 -21.43 -4.34 -2.26
N MET A 29 -21.86 -3.34 -1.49
CA MET A 29 -21.06 -2.14 -1.22
C MET A 29 -19.76 -2.45 -0.47
N GLU A 30 -19.77 -3.43 0.44
CA GLU A 30 -18.60 -3.84 1.22
C GLU A 30 -17.41 -4.29 0.35
N VAL A 31 -17.68 -4.88 -0.81
CA VAL A 31 -16.63 -5.36 -1.73
C VAL A 31 -16.13 -4.25 -2.67
N ARG A 32 -16.88 -3.15 -2.76
CA ARG A 32 -16.53 -1.99 -3.60
C ARG A 32 -15.77 -0.92 -2.81
N ASP A 33 -15.87 -0.95 -1.49
CA ASP A 33 -15.27 0.06 -0.62
C ASP A 33 -13.74 -0.11 -0.52
N VAL A 34 -13.06 0.96 -0.13
CA VAL A 34 -11.61 0.95 0.05
C VAL A 34 -11.28 0.38 1.42
N HIS A 35 -10.64 -0.78 1.43
CA HIS A 35 -10.15 -1.40 2.65
C HIS A 35 -8.77 -0.84 3.03
N TYR A 36 -8.45 -0.77 4.33
CA TYR A 36 -7.17 -0.23 4.81
C TYR A 36 -5.96 -1.00 4.25
N SER A 37 -6.09 -2.31 4.05
CA SER A 37 -5.03 -3.16 3.50
C SER A 37 -4.69 -2.86 2.03
N HIS A 38 -5.51 -2.07 1.32
CA HIS A 38 -5.22 -1.63 -0.03
C HIS A 38 -3.99 -0.71 -0.10
N TYR A 39 -3.59 -0.10 1.03
CA TYR A 39 -2.46 0.81 1.11
C TYR A 39 -1.19 0.16 0.51
N GLY A 40 -0.59 0.83 -0.48
CA GLY A 40 0.61 0.34 -1.15
C GLY A 40 0.41 -0.80 -2.15
N ARG A 41 -0.79 -1.41 -2.20
CA ARG A 41 -1.09 -2.63 -2.98
C ARG A 41 -2.02 -2.33 -4.16
N MET A 42 -3.15 -1.67 -3.89
CA MET A 42 -4.12 -1.26 -4.90
C MET A 42 -4.34 0.25 -4.80
N CYS A 43 -4.40 0.90 -5.96
CA CYS A 43 -4.64 2.34 -6.01
C CYS A 43 -6.08 2.63 -5.59
N PRO A 44 -6.30 3.47 -4.55
CA PRO A 44 -7.66 3.78 -4.09
C PRO A 44 -8.39 4.79 -4.98
N ILE A 45 -7.68 5.45 -5.91
CA ILE A 45 -8.21 6.52 -6.76
C ILE A 45 -8.54 6.00 -8.16
N GLU A 46 -7.68 5.14 -8.72
CA GLU A 46 -7.82 4.66 -10.10
C GLU A 46 -8.80 3.48 -10.18
N THR A 47 -10.09 3.81 -10.13
CA THR A 47 -11.20 2.90 -10.39
C THR A 47 -12.17 3.52 -11.39
N PRO A 48 -12.81 2.75 -12.30
CA PRO A 48 -13.81 3.29 -13.21
C PRO A 48 -15.04 3.79 -12.45
N GLU A 49 -15.57 4.94 -12.86
CA GLU A 49 -16.84 5.43 -12.37
C GLU A 49 -18.02 4.55 -12.82
N GLY A 50 -19.16 4.66 -12.11
CA GLY A 50 -20.40 4.00 -12.47
C GLY A 50 -20.49 2.53 -12.02
N PRO A 51 -21.10 1.62 -12.81
CA PRO A 51 -21.43 0.27 -12.33
C PRO A 51 -20.24 -0.60 -11.91
N ASN A 52 -19.03 -0.29 -12.39
CA ASN A 52 -17.80 -1.06 -12.11
C ASN A 52 -16.93 -0.46 -11.00
N ILE A 53 -17.39 0.61 -10.33
CA ILE A 53 -16.65 1.24 -9.23
C ILE A 53 -16.29 0.21 -8.15
N GLY A 54 -15.02 0.20 -7.75
CA GLY A 54 -14.45 -0.71 -6.74
C GLY A 54 -14.22 -2.15 -7.22
N LEU A 55 -14.77 -2.54 -8.38
CA LEU A 55 -14.63 -3.92 -8.92
C LEU A 55 -13.48 -4.06 -9.91
N ILE A 56 -13.01 -2.92 -10.42
CA ILE A 56 -11.84 -2.80 -11.27
C ILE A 56 -10.93 -1.79 -10.61
N ASN A 57 -9.74 -2.23 -10.22
CA ASN A 57 -8.72 -1.41 -9.60
C ASN A 57 -7.40 -1.55 -10.37
N SER A 58 -6.42 -0.73 -10.02
CA SER A 58 -5.07 -0.80 -10.59
C SER A 58 -4.05 -1.12 -9.50
N LEU A 59 -3.01 -1.87 -9.84
CA LEU A 59 -1.87 -2.07 -8.95
C LEU A 59 -1.17 -0.75 -8.64
N SER A 60 -0.84 -0.52 -7.37
CA SER A 60 -0.04 0.62 -6.96
C SER A 60 1.38 0.57 -7.52
N SER A 61 2.11 1.68 -7.44
CA SER A 61 3.38 1.89 -8.16
C SER A 61 4.46 0.87 -7.82
N TYR A 62 4.63 0.52 -6.53
CA TYR A 62 5.65 -0.42 -6.08
C TYR A 62 5.10 -1.81 -5.69
N ALA A 63 3.79 -2.02 -5.85
CA ALA A 63 3.15 -3.29 -5.54
C ALA A 63 3.72 -4.42 -6.41
N ARG A 64 3.91 -5.60 -5.79
CA ARG A 64 4.31 -6.85 -6.46
C ARG A 64 3.35 -7.97 -6.10
N VAL A 65 3.29 -8.98 -6.96
CA VAL A 65 2.53 -10.21 -6.69
C VAL A 65 3.54 -11.32 -6.41
N ASN A 66 3.42 -11.99 -5.28
CA ASN A 66 4.32 -13.08 -4.90
C ASN A 66 3.94 -14.41 -5.57
N GLU A 67 4.72 -15.46 -5.31
CA GLU A 67 4.52 -16.79 -5.94
C GLU A 67 3.16 -17.42 -5.61
N PHE A 68 2.53 -17.03 -4.50
CA PHE A 68 1.22 -17.50 -4.06
C PHE A 68 0.06 -16.65 -4.57
N GLY A 69 0.36 -15.51 -5.24
CA GLY A 69 -0.65 -14.60 -5.76
C GLY A 69 -1.08 -13.50 -4.80
N PHE A 70 -0.43 -13.33 -3.64
CA PHE A 70 -0.68 -12.21 -2.73
C PHE A 70 0.03 -10.95 -3.20
N ILE A 71 -0.59 -9.80 -2.94
CA ILE A 71 0.00 -8.49 -3.27
C ILE A 71 0.82 -8.02 -2.07
N GLU A 72 2.08 -7.69 -2.33
CA GLU A 72 3.04 -7.20 -1.37
C GLU A 72 3.44 -5.77 -1.71
N THR A 73 3.80 -5.01 -0.68
CA THR A 73 4.31 -3.64 -0.81
C THR A 73 5.65 -3.52 -0.07
N PRO A 74 6.61 -2.74 -0.59
CA PRO A 74 7.90 -2.60 0.05
C PRO A 74 7.86 -1.65 1.24
N TYR A 75 8.61 -1.99 2.28
CA TYR A 75 8.86 -1.16 3.46
C TYR A 75 10.34 -1.15 3.82
N ARG A 76 10.82 -0.03 4.36
CA ARG A 76 12.17 0.09 4.91
C ARG A 76 12.16 -0.42 6.35
N LYS A 77 13.09 -1.30 6.69
CA LYS A 77 13.19 -1.84 8.04
C LYS A 77 13.81 -0.83 9.00
N VAL A 78 13.23 -0.67 10.17
CA VAL A 78 13.81 0.10 11.28
C VAL A 78 14.61 -0.87 12.15
N ASP A 79 15.86 -0.51 12.46
CA ASP A 79 16.66 -1.23 13.43
C ASP A 79 16.22 -0.84 14.85
N ILE A 80 15.71 -1.82 15.60
CA ILE A 80 15.16 -1.65 16.96
C ILE A 80 16.25 -1.28 17.97
N GLU A 81 17.49 -1.74 17.78
CA GLU A 81 18.59 -1.46 18.71
C GLU A 81 19.09 -0.02 18.55
N THR A 82 19.16 0.45 17.30
CA THR A 82 19.73 1.77 16.98
C THR A 82 18.69 2.85 16.67
N ASN A 83 17.41 2.50 16.60
CA ASN A 83 16.29 3.35 16.17
C ASN A 83 16.58 4.08 14.85
N THR A 84 17.29 3.40 13.95
CA THR A 84 17.77 3.97 12.70
C THR A 84 17.13 3.23 11.54
N ILE A 85 16.72 3.95 10.50
CA ILE A 85 16.11 3.35 9.31
C ILE A 85 17.21 2.79 8.43
N THR A 86 17.10 1.50 8.12
CA THR A 86 18.06 0.79 7.30
C THR A 86 17.78 0.96 5.81
N ASP A 87 18.74 0.55 4.98
CA ASP A 87 18.56 0.42 3.53
C ASP A 87 17.94 -0.93 3.13
N GLN A 88 17.65 -1.80 4.10
CA GLN A 88 16.97 -3.05 3.85
C GLN A 88 15.50 -2.79 3.53
N ILE A 89 15.06 -3.30 2.39
CA ILE A 89 13.67 -3.23 1.92
C ILE A 89 13.08 -4.63 1.96
N ASP A 90 12.06 -4.80 2.80
CA ASP A 90 11.29 -6.04 2.89
C ASP A 90 9.93 -5.82 2.22
N TYR A 91 9.47 -6.83 1.47
CA TYR A 91 8.15 -6.84 0.86
C TYR A 91 7.20 -7.57 1.79
N LEU A 92 6.16 -6.88 2.26
CA LEU A 92 5.22 -7.44 3.23
C LEU A 92 3.84 -7.66 2.60
N THR A 93 3.25 -8.81 2.87
CA THR A 93 1.83 -9.06 2.59
C THR A 93 0.95 -8.28 3.56
N ALA A 94 -0.37 -8.24 3.29
CA ALA A 94 -1.31 -7.52 4.14
C ALA A 94 -1.39 -8.09 5.56
N ASP A 95 -1.28 -9.42 5.69
CA ASP A 95 -1.29 -10.13 6.97
C ASP A 95 -0.01 -9.92 7.78
N GLU A 96 1.15 -9.88 7.12
CA GLU A 96 2.43 -9.56 7.78
C GLU A 96 2.44 -8.12 8.28
N GLU A 97 1.98 -7.16 7.47
CA GLU A 97 1.92 -5.74 7.83
C GLU A 97 1.10 -5.48 9.11
N ASP A 98 0.00 -6.21 9.32
CA ASP A 98 -0.88 -6.04 10.49
C ASP A 98 -0.22 -6.35 11.85
N SER A 99 0.97 -6.97 11.81
CA SER A 99 1.78 -7.26 12.99
C SER A 99 2.79 -6.15 13.34
N TYR A 100 2.98 -5.17 12.45
CA TYR A 100 4.03 -4.16 12.57
C TYR A 100 3.49 -2.73 12.62
N VAL A 101 4.22 -1.85 13.29
CA VAL A 101 3.94 -0.41 13.29
C VAL A 101 4.73 0.27 12.18
N VAL A 102 4.02 0.90 11.25
CA VAL A 102 4.62 1.49 10.04
C VAL A 102 4.60 3.01 10.10
N ALA A 103 5.77 3.64 10.09
CA ALA A 103 5.94 5.09 9.99
C ALA A 103 5.65 5.61 8.58
N GLN A 104 5.15 6.85 8.48
CA GLN A 104 4.92 7.51 7.20
C GLN A 104 6.24 7.93 6.53
N ALA A 105 6.27 7.92 5.19
CA ALA A 105 7.46 8.26 4.40
C ALA A 105 7.92 9.73 4.55
N ASN A 106 7.04 10.61 4.99
CA ASN A 106 7.29 12.04 5.20
C ASN A 106 7.81 12.37 6.62
N SER A 107 8.01 11.36 7.48
CA SER A 107 8.56 11.54 8.82
C SER A 107 9.96 12.17 8.74
N ARG A 108 10.27 13.11 9.62
CA ARG A 108 11.54 13.86 9.60
C ARG A 108 12.69 13.01 10.13
N LEU A 109 13.75 12.89 9.32
CA LEU A 109 14.94 12.10 9.64
C LEU A 109 16.18 13.00 9.74
N ASP A 110 17.12 12.60 10.60
CA ASP A 110 18.44 13.20 10.69
C ASP A 110 19.39 12.66 9.59
N GLU A 111 20.63 13.17 9.55
CA GLU A 111 21.65 12.74 8.59
C GLU A 111 22.06 11.27 8.73
N ASN A 112 21.79 10.66 9.89
CA ASN A 112 22.10 9.27 10.18
C ASN A 112 20.89 8.34 9.92
N GLY A 113 19.74 8.87 9.50
CA GLY A 113 18.52 8.09 9.25
C GLY A 113 17.69 7.80 10.51
N ARG A 114 17.83 8.58 11.57
CA ARG A 114 17.02 8.48 12.79
C ARG A 114 15.86 9.46 12.78
N PHE A 115 14.77 9.11 13.44
CA PHE A 115 13.64 10.02 13.63
C PHE A 115 14.04 11.23 14.49
N ILE A 116 13.81 12.44 13.97
CA ILE A 116 14.05 13.70 14.70
C ILE A 116 12.98 13.90 15.78
N ASP A 117 11.74 13.56 15.46
CA ASP A 117 10.59 13.72 16.35
C ASP A 117 10.46 12.53 17.30
N ASP A 118 10.12 12.78 18.57
CA ASP A 118 9.89 11.73 19.55
C ASP A 118 8.55 11.00 19.33
N GLU A 119 7.59 11.69 18.73
CA GLU A 119 6.27 11.18 18.39
C GLU A 119 6.09 11.16 16.87
N ILE A 120 5.85 9.96 16.33
CA ILE A 120 5.75 9.70 14.89
C ILE A 120 4.33 9.28 14.55
N VAL A 121 3.78 9.87 13.49
CA VAL A 121 2.51 9.43 12.91
C VAL A 121 2.74 8.12 12.20
N CYS A 122 2.04 7.09 12.64
CA CYS A 122 2.21 5.72 12.17
C CYS A 122 0.86 5.07 11.89
N ARG A 123 0.91 3.94 11.18
CA ARG A 123 -0.23 3.07 10.92
C ARG A 123 -0.05 1.76 11.67
N PHE A 124 -1.10 1.34 12.35
CA PHE A 124 -1.16 0.05 13.00
C PHE A 124 -2.58 -0.52 12.91
N ARG A 125 -2.73 -1.68 12.26
CA ARG A 125 -4.03 -2.38 12.09
C ARG A 125 -5.14 -1.48 11.56
N GLY A 126 -4.85 -0.75 10.49
CA GLY A 126 -5.78 0.18 9.85
C GLY A 126 -6.02 1.51 10.57
N ASN A 127 -5.48 1.71 11.78
CA ASN A 127 -5.60 2.98 12.50
C ASN A 127 -4.38 3.86 12.28
N ASN A 128 -4.63 5.12 11.95
CA ASN A 128 -3.60 6.15 11.95
C ASN A 128 -3.51 6.73 13.37
N THR A 129 -2.39 6.53 14.04
CA THR A 129 -2.15 6.99 15.40
C THR A 129 -0.78 7.63 15.51
N THR A 130 -0.49 8.24 16.64
CA THR A 130 0.84 8.75 16.97
C THR A 130 1.44 7.86 18.04
N MET A 131 2.68 7.42 17.83
CA MET A 131 3.40 6.57 18.78
C MET A 131 4.84 7.03 18.91
N ALA A 132 5.47 6.63 20.02
CA ALA A 132 6.89 6.92 20.25
C ALA A 132 7.75 6.28 19.15
N LYS A 133 8.82 6.98 18.72
CA LYS A 133 9.72 6.53 17.65
C LYS A 133 10.34 5.14 17.90
N GLU A 134 10.47 4.74 19.16
CA GLU A 134 11.03 3.43 19.56
C GLU A 134 10.08 2.25 19.26
N LYS A 135 8.82 2.54 18.93
CA LYS A 135 7.83 1.50 18.57
C LYS A 135 7.74 1.27 17.07
N MET A 136 8.52 1.98 16.25
CA MET A 136 8.46 1.84 14.79
C MET A 136 9.24 0.60 14.35
N ASP A 137 8.57 -0.30 13.63
CA ASP A 137 9.20 -1.50 13.07
C ASP A 137 9.63 -1.26 11.62
N TYR A 138 8.81 -0.51 10.87
CA TYR A 138 9.01 -0.24 9.45
C TYR A 138 8.67 1.21 9.10
N MET A 139 9.09 1.65 7.91
CA MET A 139 8.75 2.94 7.33
C MET A 139 8.38 2.78 5.85
N ASP A 140 7.39 3.54 5.38
CA ASP A 140 7.07 3.66 3.96
C ASP A 140 8.30 4.07 3.14
N VAL A 141 8.47 3.48 1.95
CA VAL A 141 9.58 3.81 1.04
C VAL A 141 9.37 5.18 0.37
N SER A 142 8.13 5.48 -0.02
CA SER A 142 7.81 6.70 -0.76
C SER A 142 6.33 7.05 -0.64
N PRO A 143 5.96 8.36 -0.56
CA PRO A 143 4.56 8.77 -0.63
C PRO A 143 3.86 8.30 -1.92
N LYS A 144 4.62 8.09 -3.00
CA LYS A 144 4.10 7.61 -4.29
C LYS A 144 3.73 6.12 -4.28
N GLN A 145 4.05 5.38 -3.22
CA GLN A 145 3.73 3.95 -3.14
C GLN A 145 2.24 3.66 -3.07
N VAL A 146 1.44 4.63 -2.61
CA VAL A 146 -0.01 4.46 -2.42
C VAL A 146 -0.78 4.50 -3.73
N VAL A 147 -0.27 5.23 -4.73
CA VAL A 147 -0.97 5.51 -5.98
C VAL A 147 -0.44 4.67 -7.14
N SER A 148 -1.25 4.53 -8.20
CA SER A 148 -0.83 3.88 -9.44
C SER A 148 0.08 4.80 -10.27
N ALA A 149 0.71 4.25 -11.31
CA ALA A 149 1.57 5.00 -12.21
C ALA A 149 0.84 6.07 -13.06
N ALA A 150 -0.49 5.98 -13.16
CA ALA A 150 -1.31 6.90 -13.95
C ALA A 150 -1.93 8.04 -13.14
N THR A 151 -1.81 7.99 -11.80
CA THR A 151 -2.28 9.01 -10.87
C THR A 151 -1.12 9.91 -10.45
#